data_AF-A0A9X3YEY5-F1
#
_entry.id   AF-A0A9X3YEY5-F1
#
_cell.length_a   1.000
_cell.length_b   1.000
_cell.length_c   1.000
_cell.angle_alpha   90.00
_cell.angle_beta   90.00
_cell.angle_gamma   90.00
#
_symmetry.space_group_name_H-M   'P 1'
#
loop_
_entity.id
_entity.type
_entity.pdbx_description
1 polymer ?
#
loop_
_entity_poly.entity_id
_entity_poly.type
_entity_poly.pdbx_seq_one_letter_code
_entity_poly.pdbx_strand_id
1 'polypeptide(L)' 'MSQPTVKEVLLNPIFNNNPIGLQILGICSALAVTSNLNTALVMSVALTLVCAF' A
#
# COMPACT_ATOMS: atom_id res chain seq x y z
N MET A 1 0.87 26.13 -13.20
CA MET A 1 -0.34 26.75 -13.77
C MET A 1 -1.10 25.74 -14.62
N SER A 2 -1.90 24.89 -13.99
CA SER A 2 -2.94 24.11 -14.69
C SER A 2 -4.17 24.17 -13.79
N GLN A 3 -5.25 24.74 -14.29
CA GLN A 3 -6.53 24.89 -13.59
C GLN A 3 -6.93 23.53 -13.00
N PRO A 4 -7.07 23.38 -11.67
CA PRO A 4 -7.41 22.08 -11.10
C PRO A 4 -8.84 21.77 -11.52
N THR A 5 -9.00 20.72 -12.32
CA THR A 5 -10.33 20.29 -12.73
C THR A 5 -11.11 19.91 -11.46
N VAL A 6 -12.39 20.26 -11.37
CA VAL A 6 -13.21 19.96 -10.18
C VAL A 6 -13.17 18.45 -9.84
N LYS A 7 -12.91 17.61 -10.85
CA LYS A 7 -12.69 16.17 -10.72
C LYS A 7 -11.38 15.80 -10.00
N GLU A 8 -10.27 16.47 -10.30
CA GLU A 8 -9.00 16.25 -9.59
C GLU A 8 -9.09 16.71 -8.13
N VAL A 9 -9.78 17.81 -7.83
CA VAL A 9 -9.95 18.30 -6.45
C VAL A 9 -10.82 17.36 -5.61
N LEU A 10 -11.79 16.65 -6.22
CA LEU A 10 -12.67 15.70 -5.53
C LEU A 10 -12.08 14.28 -5.41
N LEU A 11 -11.32 13.81 -6.40
CA LEU A 11 -10.74 12.46 -6.37
C LEU A 11 -9.40 12.37 -5.63
N ASN A 12 -8.59 13.45 -5.63
CA ASN A 12 -7.35 13.50 -4.84
C ASN A 12 -7.55 13.21 -3.34
N PRO A 13 -8.55 13.77 -2.64
CA PRO A 13 -8.74 13.49 -1.22
C PRO A 13 -9.29 12.08 -0.96
N ILE A 14 -10.03 11.48 -1.90
CA ILE A 14 -10.65 10.16 -1.71
C ILE A 14 -9.64 9.01 -1.75
N PHE A 15 -8.61 9.12 -2.60
CA PHE A 15 -7.58 8.08 -2.74
C PHE A 15 -6.32 8.38 -1.95
N ASN A 16 -5.92 9.66 -1.87
CA ASN A 16 -4.64 10.08 -1.29
C ASN A 16 -4.76 10.72 0.11
N ASN A 17 -5.97 11.10 0.54
CA ASN A 17 -6.21 11.72 1.84
C ASN A 17 -7.26 11.00 2.69
N ASN A 18 -7.77 9.86 2.22
CA ASN A 18 -8.67 9.02 3.00
C ASN A 18 -7.86 8.01 3.81
N PRO A 19 -7.76 8.17 5.15
CA PRO A 19 -6.99 7.28 5.99
C PRO A 19 -7.44 5.81 5.90
N ILE A 20 -8.70 5.54 5.52
CA ILE A 20 -9.22 4.18 5.28
C ILE A 20 -8.53 3.50 4.08
N GLY A 21 -8.23 4.23 3.01
CA GLY A 21 -7.63 3.66 1.80
C GLY A 21 -6.17 3.24 2.01
N LEU A 22 -5.38 4.10 2.65
CA LEU A 22 -4.01 3.74 3.05
C LEU A 22 -3.99 2.58 4.05
N GLN A 23 -4.99 2.51 4.93
CA GLN A 23 -5.06 1.47 5.94
C GLN A 23 -5.44 0.10 5.35
N ILE A 24 -6.35 0.05 4.36
CA ILE A 24 -6.73 -1.22 3.71
C ILE A 24 -5.54 -1.87 2.96
N LEU A 25 -4.71 -1.04 2.32
CA LEU A 25 -3.53 -1.49 1.57
C LEU A 25 -2.46 -2.07 2.52
N GLY A 26 -2.39 -1.57 3.75
CA GLY A 26 -1.49 -2.07 4.79
C GLY A 26 -2.00 -3.34 5.49
N ILE A 27 -3.28 -3.38 5.88
CA ILE A 27 -3.83 -4.51 6.66
C ILE A 27 -3.89 -5.81 5.86
N CYS A 28 -4.09 -5.76 4.53
CA CYS A 28 -4.17 -7.00 3.75
C CYS A 28 -2.84 -7.75 3.73
N SER A 29 -1.73 -7.02 3.58
CA SER A 29 -0.39 -7.60 3.60
C SER A 29 0.03 -7.97 5.02
N ALA A 30 -0.27 -7.13 6.01
CA ALA A 30 0.04 -7.41 7.41
C ALA A 30 -0.72 -8.65 7.93
N LEU A 31 -2.02 -8.74 7.69
CA LEU A 31 -2.86 -9.85 8.18
C LEU A 31 -2.53 -11.17 7.48
N ALA A 32 -2.18 -11.15 6.19
CA ALA A 32 -1.73 -12.32 5.46
C ALA A 32 -0.40 -12.87 6.00
N VAL A 33 0.51 -11.99 6.41
CA VAL A 33 1.85 -12.40 6.88
C VAL A 33 1.86 -12.91 8.33
N THR A 34 0.85 -12.60 9.14
CA THR A 34 0.77 -13.01 10.56
C THR A 34 0.43 -14.50 10.77
N SER A 35 -0.07 -15.21 9.75
CA SER A 35 -0.49 -16.61 9.90
C SER A 35 0.67 -17.54 10.28
N ASN A 36 1.89 -17.25 9.83
CA ASN A 36 3.05 -18.10 10.02
C ASN A 36 4.34 -17.27 9.98
N LEU A 37 5.08 -17.25 11.09
CA LEU A 37 6.31 -16.45 11.23
C LEU A 37 7.42 -16.89 10.25
N ASN A 38 7.49 -18.19 9.95
CA ASN A 38 8.48 -18.74 9.04
C ASN A 38 8.25 -18.25 7.59
N THR A 39 7.01 -18.24 7.11
CA THR A 39 6.67 -17.73 5.77
C THR A 39 6.87 -16.22 5.65
N ALA A 40 6.67 -15.46 6.73
CA ALA A 40 6.92 -14.02 6.74
C ALA A 40 8.41 -13.68 6.51
N LEU A 41 9.30 -14.45 7.13
CA LEU A 41 10.74 -14.30 6.98
C LEU A 41 11.19 -14.60 5.55
N VAL A 42 10.71 -15.71 4.97
CA VAL A 42 11.05 -16.12 3.60
C VAL A 42 10.54 -15.11 2.57
N MET A 43 9.31 -14.59 2.74
CA MET A 43 8.73 -13.60 1.83
C MET A 43 9.51 -12.27 1.85
N SER A 44 9.96 -11.82 3.03
CA SER A 44 10.75 -10.59 3.17
C SER A 44 12.13 -10.70 2.51
N VAL A 45 12.81 -11.83 2.68
CA VAL A 45 14.11 -12.09 2.03
C VAL A 45 13.94 -12.17 0.51
N ALA A 46 12.91 -12.86 0.03
CA ALA A 46 12.63 -12.97 -1.40
C ALA A 46 12.36 -11.61 -2.05
N LEU A 47 11.56 -10.75 -1.42
CA LEU A 47 11.26 -9.40 -1.92
C LEU A 47 12.50 -8.50 -1.91
N THR A 48 13.35 -8.60 -0.88
CA THR A 48 14.61 -7.82 -0.81
C THR A 48 15.54 -8.16 -1.97
N LEU A 49 15.63 -9.45 -2.33
CA LEU A 49 16.43 -9.89 -3.48
C LEU A 49 15.81 -9.45 -4.81
N VAL A 50 14.49 -9.54 -4.97
CA VAL A 50 13.81 -9.12 -6.21
C VAL A 50 13.85 -7.60 -6.42
N CYS A 51 13.75 -6.79 -5.36
CA CYS A 51 13.82 -5.33 -5.48
C CYS A 51 15.25 -4.79 -5.56
N ALA A 52 16.26 -5.55 -5.12
CA ALA A 52 17.66 -5.13 -5.18
C ALA A 52 18.33 -5.37 -6.55
N PHE A 53 17.71 -6.18 -7.41
CA PHE A 53 18.11 -6.44 -8.80
C PHE A 53 17.15 -5.77 -9.78
#